data_AF-A0A329R8W4-F1
#
_entry.id   AF-A0A329R8W4-F1
#
_cell.length_a   1.000
_cell.length_b   1.000
_cell.length_c   1.000
_cell.angle_alpha   90.00
_cell.angle_beta   90.00
_cell.angle_gamma   90.00
#
_symmetry.space_group_name_H-M   'P 1'
#
loop_
_entity.id
_entity.type
_entity.pdbx_description
1 polymer ?
#
loop_
_entity_poly.entity_id
_entity_poly.type
_entity_poly.pdbx_seq_one_letter_code
_entity_poly.pdbx_strand_id
1 'polypeptide(L)'
;ATQPDDILGGVTRSDVTTFFDVLQRDSVPLDYDHLFLNVAPRSIAKIETFNKVCQEQPPGVHIVSAGEDDVGHCFIVVIVYGSIERVLVLDGFTDKKDPPMDVLPLKYLQWVNNVKWMCRVALKPGYQCRHGKRKSKTQRKRENRLR
;
A
#
# COMPACT_ATOMS: atom_id res chain seq x y z
N ALA A 1 12.55 20.07 5.46
CA ALA A 1 11.66 19.50 6.49
C ALA A 1 12.40 18.32 7.10
N THR A 2 12.63 18.35 8.41
CA THR A 2 13.30 17.27 9.13
C THR A 2 12.35 16.08 9.19
N GLN A 3 12.80 14.94 8.68
CA GLN A 3 12.03 13.69 8.75
C GLN A 3 11.75 13.36 10.23
N PRO A 4 10.51 12.98 10.61
CA PRO A 4 10.22 12.59 11.99
C PRO A 4 11.15 11.45 12.42
N ASP A 5 11.72 11.54 13.62
CA ASP A 5 12.67 10.55 14.16
C ASP A 5 12.07 9.12 14.14
N ASP A 6 10.74 9.00 14.19
CA ASP A 6 9.99 7.75 14.16
C ASP A 6 10.08 6.99 12.81
N ILE A 7 10.59 7.63 11.74
CA ILE A 7 10.69 7.05 10.38
C ILE A 7 12.16 6.91 9.93
N LEU A 8 13.13 7.03 10.87
CA LEU A 8 14.57 6.88 10.60
C LEU A 8 14.94 5.51 9.99
N GLY A 9 14.06 4.50 10.06
CA GLY A 9 14.22 3.18 9.44
C GLY A 9 13.29 2.90 8.24
N GLY A 10 12.59 3.92 7.73
CA GLY A 10 11.56 3.75 6.70
C GLY A 10 10.30 3.04 7.20
N VAL A 11 9.38 2.72 6.28
CA VAL A 11 8.10 2.08 6.61
C VAL A 11 8.26 0.56 6.63
N THR A 12 7.94 -0.09 7.75
CA THR A 12 7.95 -1.55 7.86
C THR A 12 6.62 -2.17 7.38
N ARG A 13 6.62 -3.48 7.14
CA ARG A 13 5.37 -4.22 6.85
C ARG A 13 4.37 -4.12 8.02
N SER A 14 4.87 -4.09 9.26
CA SER A 14 4.02 -3.97 10.45
C SER A 14 3.31 -2.61 10.52
N ASP A 15 4.00 -1.54 10.13
CA ASP A 15 3.43 -0.19 10.08
C ASP A 15 2.31 -0.12 9.05
N VAL A 16 2.54 -0.69 7.87
CA VAL A 16 1.52 -0.78 6.82
C VAL A 16 0.33 -1.63 7.25
N THR A 17 0.55 -2.79 7.87
CA THR A 17 -0.53 -3.61 8.43
C THR A 17 -1.34 -2.82 9.47
N THR A 18 -0.66 -2.09 10.36
CA THR A 18 -1.32 -1.26 11.38
C THR A 18 -2.14 -0.14 10.74
N PHE A 19 -1.63 0.49 9.68
CA PHE A 19 -2.38 1.48 8.91
C PHE A 19 -3.63 0.89 8.27
N PHE A 20 -3.54 -0.27 7.61
CA PHE A 20 -4.71 -0.92 7.01
C PHE A 20 -5.72 -1.43 8.04
N ASP A 21 -5.26 -1.86 9.22
CA ASP A 21 -6.14 -2.17 10.35
C ASP A 21 -6.98 -0.96 10.77
N VAL A 22 -6.42 0.26 10.74
CA VAL A 22 -7.17 1.50 11.00
C VAL A 22 -8.23 1.69 9.93
N LEU A 23 -7.88 1.60 8.64
CA LEU A 23 -8.86 1.72 7.54
C LEU A 23 -9.98 0.67 7.65
N GLN A 24 -9.61 -0.56 8.03
CA GLN A 24 -10.55 -1.67 8.21
C GLN A 24 -11.56 -1.37 9.33
N ARG A 25 -11.08 -0.83 10.46
CA ARG A 25 -11.90 -0.44 11.60
C ARG A 25 -12.83 0.73 11.27
N ASP A 26 -12.39 1.62 10.39
CA ASP A 26 -13.20 2.75 9.92
C ASP A 26 -14.20 2.35 8.82
N SER A 27 -14.21 1.08 8.44
CA SER A 27 -15.06 0.53 7.38
C SER A 27 -14.81 1.18 6.01
N VAL A 28 -13.57 1.59 5.74
CA VAL A 28 -13.19 2.01 4.38
C VAL A 28 -13.42 0.82 3.43
N PRO A 29 -14.10 1.01 2.29
CA PRO A 29 -14.59 -0.09 1.45
C PRO A 29 -13.48 -0.69 0.58
N LEU A 30 -12.46 -1.27 1.22
CA LEU A 30 -11.37 -2.00 0.58
C LEU A 30 -11.57 -3.50 0.72
N ASP A 31 -11.02 -4.26 -0.22
CA ASP A 31 -10.92 -5.71 -0.10
C ASP A 31 -9.70 -6.09 0.75
N TYR A 32 -9.88 -6.10 2.07
CA TYR A 32 -8.80 -6.43 3.01
C TYR A 32 -8.26 -7.85 2.85
N ASP A 33 -9.05 -8.79 2.32
CA ASP A 33 -8.58 -10.15 2.07
C ASP A 33 -7.47 -10.15 0.99
N HIS A 34 -7.58 -9.27 -0.01
CA HIS A 34 -6.56 -9.07 -1.04
C HIS A 34 -5.44 -8.13 -0.58
N LEU A 35 -5.75 -7.11 0.22
CA LEU A 35 -4.80 -6.12 0.71
C LEU A 35 -3.73 -6.72 1.64
N PHE A 36 -4.09 -7.75 2.41
CA PHE A 36 -3.15 -8.45 3.29
C PHE A 36 -2.39 -9.58 2.60
N LEU A 37 -2.76 -9.95 1.37
CA LEU A 37 -2.06 -10.96 0.60
C LEU A 37 -0.83 -10.34 -0.08
N ASN A 38 0.36 -10.83 0.30
CA ASN A 38 1.59 -10.45 -0.38
C ASN A 38 1.73 -11.27 -1.68
N VAL A 39 1.67 -10.61 -2.83
CA VAL A 39 1.84 -11.23 -4.16
C VAL A 39 3.31 -11.32 -4.59
N ALA A 40 4.24 -10.75 -3.82
CA ALA A 40 5.69 -10.89 -3.99
C ALA A 40 6.27 -11.78 -2.87
N PRO A 41 6.21 -13.12 -2.98
CA PRO A 41 6.52 -14.04 -1.87
C PRO A 41 8.01 -14.10 -1.51
N ARG A 42 8.91 -13.51 -2.31
CA ARG A 42 10.35 -13.44 -2.05
C ARG A 42 10.85 -12.03 -2.35
N SER A 43 11.93 -11.62 -1.68
CA SER A 43 12.63 -10.37 -1.97
C SER A 43 13.11 -10.37 -3.43
N ILE A 44 12.69 -9.36 -4.21
CA ILE A 44 13.10 -9.25 -5.61
C ILE A 44 14.19 -8.20 -5.72
N ALA A 45 15.40 -8.65 -6.08
CA ALA A 45 16.59 -7.81 -6.02
C ALA A 45 16.89 -7.00 -7.30
N LYS A 46 16.07 -7.16 -8.35
CA LYS A 46 16.30 -6.54 -9.66
C LYS A 46 15.00 -5.99 -10.23
N ILE A 47 15.06 -4.76 -10.73
CA ILE A 47 13.90 -4.05 -11.29
C ILE A 47 13.32 -4.80 -12.50
N GLU A 48 14.14 -5.48 -13.30
CA GLU A 48 13.67 -6.27 -14.44
C GLU A 48 12.86 -7.50 -14.01
N THR A 49 13.31 -8.16 -12.93
CA THR A 49 12.57 -9.29 -12.34
C THR A 49 11.26 -8.79 -11.73
N PHE A 50 11.30 -7.63 -11.06
CA PHE A 50 10.08 -7.04 -10.50
C PHE A 50 9.09 -6.65 -11.59
N ASN A 51 9.55 -6.05 -12.68
CA ASN A 51 8.72 -5.74 -13.83
C ASN A 51 8.04 -7.00 -14.39
N LYS A 52 8.75 -8.13 -14.53
CA LYS A 52 8.14 -9.41 -14.95
C LYS A 52 7.02 -9.85 -14.00
N VAL A 53 7.23 -9.76 -12.69
CA VAL A 53 6.19 -10.05 -11.68
C VAL A 53 4.97 -9.14 -11.87
N CYS A 54 5.17 -7.84 -12.09
CA CYS A 54 4.07 -6.93 -12.40
C CYS A 54 3.34 -7.32 -13.69
N GLN A 55 4.04 -7.75 -14.74
CA GLN A 55 3.41 -8.18 -16.00
C GLN A 55 2.52 -9.43 -15.82
N GLU A 56 2.79 -10.27 -14.82
CA GLU A 56 1.99 -11.47 -14.51
C GLU A 56 0.75 -11.15 -13.65
N GLN A 57 0.70 -9.99 -13.00
CA GLN A 57 -0.43 -9.61 -12.17
C GLN A 57 -1.65 -9.18 -13.01
N PRO A 58 -2.87 -9.40 -12.48
CA PRO A 58 -4.07 -8.86 -13.08
C PRO A 58 -4.04 -7.32 -13.06
N PRO A 59 -4.66 -6.65 -14.04
CA PRO A 59 -4.77 -5.20 -14.03
C PRO A 59 -5.41 -4.66 -12.74
N GLY A 60 -4.92 -3.51 -12.30
CA GLY A 60 -5.32 -2.88 -11.05
C GLY A 60 -4.18 -2.15 -10.36
N VAL A 61 -4.48 -1.68 -9.15
CA VAL A 61 -3.59 -0.86 -8.32
C VAL A 61 -2.93 -1.74 -7.27
N HIS A 62 -1.64 -1.56 -7.08
CA HIS A 62 -0.85 -2.31 -6.11
C HIS A 62 0.00 -1.36 -5.29
N ILE A 63 0.09 -1.61 -3.99
CA ILE A 63 1.04 -0.92 -3.11
C ILE A 63 2.28 -1.79 -3.04
N VAL A 64 3.43 -1.16 -3.19
CA VAL A 64 4.74 -1.82 -3.19
C VAL A 64 5.57 -1.20 -2.08
N SER A 65 6.21 -2.05 -1.29
CA SER A 65 7.33 -1.64 -0.45
C SER A 65 8.62 -2.16 -1.05
N ALA A 66 9.52 -1.24 -1.28
CA ALA A 66 10.86 -1.50 -1.75
C ALA A 66 11.88 -0.82 -0.84
N GLY A 67 13.14 -1.09 -1.06
CA GLY A 67 14.21 -0.32 -0.44
C GLY A 67 15.50 -0.42 -1.20
N GLU A 68 16.42 0.42 -0.75
CA GLU A 68 17.84 0.45 -1.08
C GLU A 68 18.58 0.59 0.26
N ASP A 69 19.56 -0.27 0.52
CA ASP A 69 20.49 -0.15 1.65
C ASP A 69 19.82 0.19 3.00
N ASP A 70 18.83 -0.64 3.37
CA ASP A 70 18.00 -0.53 4.59
C ASP A 70 17.01 0.66 4.64
N VAL A 71 17.00 1.55 3.65
CA VAL A 71 15.99 2.61 3.52
C VAL A 71 14.74 2.07 2.84
N GLY A 72 13.66 1.89 3.61
CA GLY A 72 12.36 1.47 3.08
C GLY A 72 11.56 2.63 2.47
N HIS A 73 11.13 2.46 1.22
CA HIS A 73 10.23 3.38 0.50
C HIS A 73 8.99 2.63 -0.01
N CYS A 74 7.86 3.34 -0.11
CA CYS A 74 6.62 2.77 -0.62
C CYS A 74 6.11 3.60 -1.80
N PHE A 75 5.66 2.93 -2.86
CA PHE A 75 5.09 3.55 -4.04
C PHE A 75 3.92 2.71 -4.58
N ILE A 76 3.17 3.29 -5.51
CA ILE A 76 2.04 2.61 -6.15
C ILE A 76 2.48 2.09 -7.52
N VAL A 77 2.10 0.84 -7.83
CA VAL A 77 2.17 0.29 -9.19
C VAL A 77 0.76 0.16 -9.74
N VAL A 78 0.54 0.75 -10.91
CA VAL A 78 -0.70 0.65 -11.67
C VAL A 78 -0.47 -0.24 -12.89
N ILE A 79 -1.25 -1.31 -12.98
CA ILE A 79 -1.19 -2.29 -14.05
C ILE A 79 -2.41 -2.09 -14.94
N VAL A 80 -2.20 -1.75 -16.19
CA VAL A 80 -3.25 -1.41 -17.16
C VAL A 80 -3.43 -2.52 -18.19
N TYR A 81 -4.63 -2.62 -18.80
CA TYR A 81 -4.90 -3.57 -19.88
C TYR A 81 -4.33 -3.07 -21.21
N GLY A 82 -3.70 -3.97 -21.98
CA GLY A 82 -3.48 -3.79 -23.42
C GLY A 82 -2.56 -2.65 -23.87
N SER A 83 -1.83 -2.00 -22.95
CA SER A 83 -0.85 -0.98 -23.32
C SER A 83 0.53 -1.57 -23.61
N ILE A 84 1.31 -0.85 -24.42
CA ILE A 84 2.72 -1.16 -24.69
C ILE A 84 3.54 -1.06 -23.40
N GLU A 85 3.29 -0.03 -22.59
CA GLU A 85 3.81 0.09 -21.22
C GLU A 85 2.71 -0.29 -20.22
N ARG A 86 2.61 -1.59 -19.93
CA ARG A 86 1.57 -2.17 -19.04
C ARG A 86 1.68 -1.72 -17.58
N VAL A 87 2.86 -1.26 -17.16
CA VAL A 87 3.19 -1.02 -15.75
C VAL A 87 3.62 0.43 -15.58
N LEU A 88 2.82 1.17 -14.81
CA LEU A 88 3.08 2.55 -14.42
C LEU A 88 3.34 2.60 -12.91
N VAL A 89 4.14 3.56 -12.48
CA VAL A 89 4.42 3.86 -11.08
C VAL A 89 3.82 5.23 -10.75
N LEU A 90 3.20 5.34 -9.58
CA LEU A 90 2.88 6.62 -8.94
C LEU A 90 3.74 6.77 -7.70
N ASP A 91 4.52 7.84 -7.63
CA ASP A 91 5.43 8.14 -6.53
C ASP A 91 5.54 9.65 -6.30
N GLY A 92 6.30 10.08 -5.29
CA GLY A 92 6.64 11.48 -5.07
C GLY A 92 5.45 12.35 -4.67
N PHE A 93 4.54 11.80 -3.84
CA PHE A 93 3.34 12.52 -3.41
C PHE A 93 3.66 13.91 -2.85
N THR A 94 2.96 14.91 -3.36
CA THR A 94 2.99 16.29 -2.87
C THR A 94 1.64 16.94 -3.08
N ASP A 95 1.14 17.61 -2.04
CA ASP A 95 -0.11 18.37 -2.06
C ASP A 95 -0.02 19.66 -2.90
N LYS A 96 1.17 19.98 -3.42
CA LYS A 96 1.45 21.18 -4.23
C LYS A 96 1.29 20.99 -5.73
N LYS A 97 1.09 19.76 -6.20
CA LYS A 97 0.95 19.42 -7.64
C LYS A 97 -0.47 18.91 -7.93
N ASP A 98 -0.88 19.04 -9.18
CA ASP A 98 -2.06 18.38 -9.75
C ASP A 98 -1.68 17.73 -11.09
N PRO A 99 -1.67 16.38 -11.22
CA PRO A 99 -1.95 15.41 -10.16
C PRO A 99 -0.90 15.43 -9.04
N PRO A 100 -1.26 15.01 -7.80
CA PRO A 100 -0.39 15.13 -6.63
C PRO A 100 0.76 14.11 -6.61
N MET A 101 0.88 13.25 -7.62
CA MET A 101 1.92 12.23 -7.73
C MET A 101 2.55 12.26 -9.11
N ASP A 102 3.84 11.95 -9.17
CA ASP A 102 4.55 11.79 -10.42
C ASP A 102 4.23 10.41 -11.03
N VAL A 103 3.93 10.38 -12.33
CA VAL A 103 3.68 9.15 -13.09
C VAL A 103 4.95 8.75 -13.82
N LEU A 104 5.52 7.60 -13.46
CA LEU A 104 6.82 7.17 -13.95
C LEU A 104 6.74 5.75 -14.55
N PRO A 105 7.49 5.47 -15.63
CA PRO A 105 7.79 4.09 -16.03
C PRO A 105 8.59 3.36 -14.96
N LEU A 106 8.27 2.09 -14.71
CA LEU A 106 8.96 1.28 -13.68
C LEU A 106 10.48 1.19 -13.87
N LYS A 107 10.95 1.21 -15.12
CA LYS A 107 12.37 1.19 -15.51
C LYS A 107 13.19 2.36 -14.94
N TYR A 108 12.55 3.45 -14.50
CA TYR A 108 13.23 4.61 -13.92
C TYR A 108 13.48 4.48 -12.41
N LEU A 109 12.91 3.48 -11.74
CA LEU A 109 13.19 3.18 -10.34
C LEU A 109 14.46 2.32 -10.19
N GLN A 110 15.60 2.78 -10.73
CA GLN A 110 16.86 2.01 -10.67
C GLN A 110 17.41 1.84 -9.25
N TRP A 111 17.01 2.72 -8.33
CA TRP A 111 17.32 2.63 -6.90
C TRP A 111 16.67 1.40 -6.23
N VAL A 112 15.62 0.81 -6.82
CA VAL A 112 14.96 -0.37 -6.25
C VAL A 112 15.86 -1.60 -6.41
N ASN A 113 16.58 -1.93 -5.34
CA ASN A 113 17.43 -3.12 -5.26
C ASN A 113 16.83 -4.24 -4.38
N ASN A 114 15.69 -3.98 -3.73
CA ASN A 114 14.97 -4.97 -2.94
C ASN A 114 13.48 -4.63 -2.81
N VAL A 115 12.61 -5.37 -3.53
CA VAL A 115 11.16 -5.33 -3.28
C VAL A 115 10.81 -6.30 -2.16
N LYS A 116 10.32 -5.75 -1.04
CA LYS A 116 10.01 -6.49 0.19
C LYS A 116 8.64 -7.15 0.13
N TRP A 117 7.64 -6.44 -0.37
CA TRP A 117 6.29 -6.95 -0.57
C TRP A 117 5.50 -6.11 -1.56
N MET A 118 4.46 -6.72 -2.11
CA MET A 118 3.50 -6.08 -3.01
C MET A 118 2.11 -6.61 -2.66
N CYS A 119 1.11 -5.75 -2.54
CA CYS A 119 -0.28 -6.16 -2.32
C CYS A 119 -1.23 -5.40 -3.23
N ARG A 120 -2.36 -6.03 -3.56
CA ARG A 120 -3.36 -5.44 -4.44
C ARG A 120 -4.33 -4.58 -3.63
N VAL A 121 -4.56 -3.37 -4.10
CA VAL A 121 -5.62 -2.50 -3.60
C VAL A 121 -6.83 -2.66 -4.50
N ALA A 122 -7.93 -3.11 -3.91
CA ALA A 122 -9.21 -3.22 -4.60
C ALA A 122 -10.31 -2.65 -3.72
N LEU A 123 -11.30 -2.02 -4.36
CA LEU A 123 -12.52 -1.61 -3.68
C LEU A 123 -13.41 -2.83 -3.45
N LYS A 124 -14.07 -2.87 -2.30
CA LYS A 124 -15.12 -3.84 -1.95
C LYS A 124 -16.35 -3.06 -1.51
N PRO A 125 -17.18 -2.60 -2.47
CA PRO A 125 -18.43 -1.92 -2.14
C PRO A 125 -19.29 -2.77 -1.21
N GLY A 126 -19.85 -2.15 -0.17
CA GLY A 126 -20.64 -2.88 0.83
C GLY A 126 -19.80 -3.69 1.83
N TYR A 127 -18.47 -3.50 1.89
CA TYR A 127 -17.64 -4.10 2.92
C TYR A 127 -18.18 -3.76 4.32
N GLN A 128 -18.36 -4.80 5.13
CA GLN A 128 -18.70 -4.68 6.55
C GLN A 128 -17.52 -5.19 7.37
N CYS A 129 -16.98 -4.33 8.23
CA CYS A 129 -15.91 -4.71 9.14
C CYS A 129 -16.35 -5.85 10.05
N ARG A 130 -15.66 -7.01 9.97
CA ARG A 130 -15.97 -8.20 10.79
C ARG A 130 -15.85 -7.93 12.29
N HIS A 131 -14.99 -6.99 12.68
CA HIS A 131 -14.75 -6.62 14.06
C HIS A 131 -15.68 -5.50 14.56
N GLY A 132 -16.54 -4.95 13.68
CA GLY A 132 -17.35 -3.77 13.94
C GLY A 132 -16.50 -2.53 14.27
N LYS A 133 -17.14 -1.37 14.36
CA LYS A 133 -16.45 -0.19 14.91
C LYS A 133 -16.15 -0.45 16.39
N ARG A 134 -14.87 -0.43 16.77
CA ARG A 134 -14.47 -0.53 18.18
C ARG A 134 -15.04 0.68 18.91
N LYS A 135 -16.10 0.46 19.69
CA LYS A 135 -16.68 1.50 20.55
C LYS A 135 -15.61 2.03 21.49
N SER A 136 -15.48 3.35 21.58
CA SER A 136 -14.57 3.99 22.53
C SER A 136 -14.95 3.60 23.97
N LYS A 137 -14.01 3.73 24.91
CA LYS A 137 -14.30 3.48 26.34
C LYS A 137 -15.50 4.31 26.81
N THR A 138 -15.62 5.55 26.32
CA THR A 138 -16.74 6.46 26.60
C THR A 138 -18.05 5.96 25.99
N GLN A 139 -18.04 5.51 24.73
CA GLN A 139 -19.23 4.94 24.07
C GLN A 139 -19.72 3.68 24.78
N ARG A 140 -18.81 2.76 25.14
CA ARG A 140 -19.14 1.55 25.92
C ARG A 140 -19.75 1.90 27.27
N LYS A 141 -19.19 2.88 27.97
CA LYS A 141 -19.68 3.32 29.28
C LYS A 141 -21.07 3.98 29.19
N ARG A 142 -21.36 4.68 28.09
CA ARG A 142 -22.67 5.32 27.86
C ARG A 142 -23.76 4.29 27.57
N GLU A 143 -23.48 3.29 26.75
CA GLU A 143 -24.44 2.19 26.48
C GLU A 143 -24.71 1.32 27.70
N ASN A 144 -23.68 1.03 28.51
CA ASN A 144 -23.86 0.28 29.76
C ASN A 144 -24.72 1.02 30.80
N ARG A 145 -24.91 2.34 30.68
CA ARG A 145 -25.82 3.13 31.52
C ARG A 145 -27.25 3.18 30.99
N LEU A 146 -27.44 2.79 29.73
CA LEU A 146 -28.74 2.81 29.04
C LEU A 146 -29.35 1.39 28.94
N ARG A 147 -28.63 0.38 29.42
CA ARG A 147 -29.13 -0.97 29.71
C ARG A 147 -29.46 -1.08 31.19
#